data_AF-A0A958S5K9-F1
#
_entry.id   AF-A0A958S5K9-F1
#
_cell.length_a   1.000
_cell.length_b   1.000
_cell.length_c   1.000
_cell.angle_alpha   90.00
_cell.angle_beta   90.00
_cell.angle_gamma   90.00
#
_symmetry.space_group_name_H-M   'P 1'
#
loop_
_entity.id
_entity.type
_entity.pdbx_description
1 polymer ?
#
loop_
_entity_poly.entity_id
_entity_poly.type
_entity_poly.pdbx_seq_one_letter_code
_entity_poly.pdbx_strand_id
1 'polypeptide(L)'
;MTFGKTAWGIIGLALGLVGGYFVGHTSLPSPSSREVLSDFGNASCSPGETTALPKPPSTIDAVPSGPNPVGKDPRSELKKSPIERKSLEASAELLNNETEIENFLKGVRYQNFFDAIKGSRPLDPTAELEVLNGRFHGEVAIKSQDPWEMFVEAYLRGDGDAVKGKVAIQLAKDGKVFSNLSGDGNIRAYRRAGDQSQAFIVEASQEHYFQMYYLPQMDAFVGNYYEQTRPGVLVPKGTVRLNRG
;
A
#
# COMPACT_ATOMS: atom_id res chain seq x y z
N MET A 1 5.58 36.88 -40.28
CA MET A 1 5.49 37.52 -38.95
C MET A 1 4.19 38.30 -38.89
N THR A 2 3.18 37.74 -38.23
CA THR A 2 1.89 38.40 -37.99
C THR A 2 1.33 37.83 -36.68
N PHE A 3 1.12 38.74 -35.73
CA PHE A 3 0.63 38.48 -34.37
C PHE A 3 -0.89 38.31 -34.33
N GLY A 4 -1.34 37.54 -33.33
CA GLY A 4 -2.52 37.89 -32.55
C GLY A 4 -3.75 36.98 -32.73
N LYS A 5 -4.09 36.25 -31.66
CA LYS A 5 -5.21 36.62 -30.77
C LYS A 5 -5.37 35.56 -29.67
N THR A 6 -5.04 35.97 -28.46
CA THR A 6 -5.36 35.34 -27.17
C THR A 6 -6.86 35.50 -26.90
N ALA A 7 -7.55 34.40 -26.58
CA ALA A 7 -8.90 34.42 -26.03
C ALA A 7 -8.83 33.97 -24.56
N TRP A 8 -9.06 34.92 -23.65
CA TRP A 8 -9.25 34.68 -22.23
C TRP A 8 -10.74 34.43 -21.97
N GLY A 9 -11.06 33.21 -21.55
CA GLY A 9 -12.40 32.83 -21.08
C GLY A 9 -12.49 33.01 -19.57
N ILE A 10 -13.23 34.04 -19.15
CA ILE A 10 -13.65 34.29 -17.78
C ILE A 10 -14.79 33.32 -17.47
N ILE A 11 -14.66 32.50 -16.42
CA ILE A 11 -15.81 31.83 -15.79
C ILE A 11 -15.87 32.29 -14.33
N GLY A 12 -16.98 32.93 -14.02
CA GLY A 12 -17.28 33.52 -12.73
C GLY A 12 -17.79 32.51 -11.70
N LEU A 13 -17.36 32.76 -10.46
CA LEU A 13 -18.15 32.80 -9.22
C LEU A 13 -19.53 32.12 -9.21
N ALA A 14 -19.68 31.16 -8.30
CA ALA A 14 -20.91 31.00 -7.52
C ALA A 14 -20.54 30.59 -6.08
N LEU A 15 -20.60 31.58 -5.19
CA LEU A 15 -20.66 31.43 -3.73
C LEU A 15 -22.04 30.86 -3.36
N GLY A 16 -22.04 29.66 -2.75
CA GLY A 16 -23.23 29.06 -2.15
C GLY A 16 -22.97 28.76 -0.68
N LEU A 17 -23.14 29.77 0.16
CA LEU A 17 -23.27 29.64 1.61
C LEU A 17 -24.59 28.94 1.92
N VAL A 18 -24.53 27.72 2.46
CA VAL A 18 -25.64 27.15 3.24
C VAL A 18 -25.05 26.69 4.56
N GLY A 19 -25.28 27.53 5.58
CA GLY A 19 -25.08 27.16 6.97
C GLY A 19 -26.14 26.13 7.38
N GLY A 20 -25.70 25.03 7.95
CA GLY A 20 -26.53 24.06 8.64
C GLY A 20 -25.97 23.82 10.03
N TYR A 21 -26.61 24.42 11.02
CA TYR A 21 -26.43 24.08 12.42
C TYR A 21 -26.82 22.60 12.62
N PHE A 22 -25.91 21.77 13.13
CA PHE A 22 -26.27 20.51 13.77
C PHE A 22 -25.85 20.56 15.23
N VAL A 23 -26.84 20.85 16.08
CA VAL A 23 -26.79 20.73 17.53
C VAL A 23 -27.19 19.31 17.87
N GLY A 24 -26.34 18.63 18.65
CA GLY A 24 -26.69 17.62 19.66
C GLY A 24 -27.39 16.35 19.19
N HIS A 25 -26.84 15.19 19.54
CA HIS A 25 -27.45 14.36 20.58
C HIS A 25 -26.59 13.12 20.90
N THR A 26 -26.46 12.91 22.22
CA THR A 26 -26.44 11.62 22.93
C THR A 26 -25.29 10.65 22.71
N SER A 27 -24.39 10.65 23.70
CA SER A 27 -23.68 9.48 24.17
C SER A 27 -24.65 8.32 24.47
N LEU A 28 -24.48 7.21 23.76
CA LEU A 28 -25.09 5.93 24.09
C LEU A 28 -24.09 5.04 24.85
N PRO A 29 -24.56 4.23 25.81
CA PRO A 29 -23.72 3.49 26.73
C PRO A 29 -23.07 2.26 26.08
N SER A 30 -21.88 1.95 26.59
CA SER A 30 -21.10 0.75 26.34
C SER A 30 -21.89 -0.51 26.75
N PRO A 31 -22.11 -1.48 25.85
CA PRO A 31 -22.61 -2.79 26.27
C PRO A 31 -21.47 -3.61 26.86
N SER A 32 -21.63 -3.88 28.14
CA SER A 32 -20.96 -4.85 28.97
C SER A 32 -20.69 -6.19 28.27
N SER A 33 -19.49 -6.69 28.53
CA SER A 33 -19.03 -8.07 28.45
C SER A 33 -20.15 -9.10 28.60
N ARG A 34 -20.33 -9.94 27.57
CA ARG A 34 -21.00 -11.23 27.69
C ARG A 34 -20.00 -12.32 27.36
N GLU A 35 -19.69 -13.10 28.39
CA GLU A 35 -19.06 -14.39 28.29
C GLU A 35 -19.93 -15.30 27.40
N VAL A 36 -19.33 -15.90 26.39
CA VAL A 36 -19.89 -17.07 25.69
C VAL A 36 -18.87 -18.19 25.87
N LEU A 37 -19.06 -18.92 26.98
CA LEU A 37 -18.58 -20.28 27.15
C LEU A 37 -19.62 -21.25 26.54
N SER A 38 -19.15 -22.46 26.27
CA SER A 38 -19.87 -23.71 25.88
C SER A 38 -20.26 -23.85 24.40
N ASP A 39 -19.43 -24.57 23.63
CA ASP A 39 -19.73 -25.97 23.23
C ASP A 39 -18.74 -26.44 22.16
N PHE A 40 -17.62 -27.03 22.59
CA PHE A 40 -16.80 -27.86 21.71
C PHE A 40 -17.42 -29.26 21.64
N GLY A 41 -18.23 -29.46 20.60
CA GLY A 41 -18.74 -30.76 20.21
C GLY A 41 -17.59 -31.71 19.83
N ASN A 42 -17.57 -32.87 20.50
CA ASN A 42 -16.75 -34.03 20.16
C ASN A 42 -17.04 -34.50 18.73
N ALA A 43 -16.11 -34.25 17.80
CA ALA A 43 -16.10 -34.93 16.51
C ALA A 43 -15.35 -36.26 16.65
N SER A 44 -16.12 -37.35 16.66
CA SER A 44 -15.65 -38.74 16.58
C SER A 44 -15.11 -39.02 15.18
N CYS A 45 -13.80 -39.20 15.04
CA CYS A 45 -13.18 -39.64 13.79
C CYS A 45 -13.38 -41.14 13.59
N SER A 46 -14.22 -41.53 12.62
CA SER A 46 -14.25 -42.89 12.07
C SER A 46 -13.13 -43.06 11.03
N PRO A 47 -12.38 -44.18 11.05
CA PRO A 47 -11.42 -44.51 10.01
C PRO A 47 -12.14 -45.25 8.86
N GLY A 48 -12.17 -44.64 7.68
CA GLY A 48 -12.83 -45.19 6.49
C GLY A 48 -12.00 -44.99 5.22
N GLU A 49 -11.57 -46.14 4.68
CA GLU A 49 -11.35 -46.44 3.25
C GLU A 49 -10.28 -45.66 2.47
N THR A 50 -9.12 -46.31 2.37
CA THR A 50 -8.10 -46.09 1.33
C THR A 50 -8.63 -46.55 -0.03
N THR A 51 -9.09 -45.60 -0.85
CA THR A 51 -9.41 -45.87 -2.26
C THR A 51 -8.17 -45.70 -3.11
N ALA A 52 -7.80 -46.77 -3.84
CA ALA A 52 -6.64 -46.83 -4.72
C ALA A 52 -6.73 -45.82 -5.89
N LEU A 53 -5.63 -45.14 -6.16
CA LEU A 53 -5.45 -44.23 -7.30
C LEU A 53 -5.35 -45.00 -8.63
N PRO A 54 -6.08 -44.60 -9.69
CA PRO A 54 -5.88 -45.13 -11.03
C PRO A 54 -4.59 -44.58 -11.67
N LYS A 55 -3.89 -45.49 -12.35
CA LYS A 55 -2.65 -45.28 -13.11
C LYS A 55 -2.89 -44.32 -14.29
N PRO A 56 -2.05 -43.29 -14.51
CA PRO A 56 -2.18 -42.44 -15.68
C PRO A 56 -1.71 -43.18 -16.96
N PRO A 57 -2.40 -43.00 -18.11
CA PRO A 57 -1.95 -43.52 -19.38
C PRO A 57 -0.74 -42.71 -19.90
N SER A 58 0.34 -43.43 -20.19
CA SER A 58 1.43 -42.96 -21.03
C SER A 58 0.96 -42.90 -22.48
N THR A 59 1.03 -41.74 -23.13
CA THR A 59 1.41 -41.52 -24.55
C THR A 59 1.22 -40.04 -24.84
N ILE A 60 2.31 -39.29 -25.07
CA ILE A 60 2.26 -38.02 -25.80
C ILE A 60 3.34 -38.11 -26.87
N ASP A 61 2.86 -38.08 -28.11
CA ASP A 61 3.65 -38.07 -29.32
C ASP A 61 4.55 -36.85 -29.41
N ALA A 62 5.74 -37.07 -29.98
CA ALA A 62 6.73 -36.05 -30.25
C ALA A 62 6.21 -35.00 -31.23
N VAL A 63 6.08 -33.76 -30.77
CA VAL A 63 5.80 -32.59 -31.61
C VAL A 63 7.13 -32.07 -32.21
N PRO A 64 7.19 -31.79 -33.53
CA PRO A 64 8.41 -31.34 -34.19
C PRO A 64 8.79 -29.91 -33.80
N SER A 65 10.06 -29.74 -33.45
CA SER A 65 10.73 -28.48 -33.13
C SER A 65 10.82 -27.58 -34.37
N GLY A 66 9.92 -26.61 -34.48
CA GLY A 66 10.09 -25.46 -35.37
C GLY A 66 11.01 -24.39 -34.76
N PRO A 67 11.76 -23.62 -35.56
CA PRO A 67 12.58 -22.53 -35.06
C PRO A 67 11.67 -21.40 -34.53
N ASN A 68 11.69 -21.19 -33.21
CA ASN A 68 11.01 -20.06 -32.59
C ASN A 68 11.59 -18.74 -33.12
N PRO A 69 10.75 -17.79 -33.55
CA PRO A 69 11.20 -16.45 -33.88
C PRO A 69 11.77 -15.80 -32.62
N VAL A 70 12.94 -15.18 -32.76
CA VAL A 70 13.61 -14.35 -31.75
C VAL A 70 12.69 -13.16 -31.44
N GLY A 71 11.74 -13.38 -30.54
CA GLY A 71 10.91 -12.35 -29.95
C GLY A 71 11.80 -11.49 -29.07
N LYS A 72 11.92 -10.20 -29.42
CA LYS A 72 12.52 -9.19 -28.54
C LYS A 72 11.78 -9.25 -27.21
N ASP A 73 12.50 -9.66 -26.17
CA ASP A 73 11.97 -9.83 -24.83
C ASP A 73 11.41 -8.48 -24.34
N PRO A 74 10.10 -8.33 -24.12
CA PRO A 74 9.50 -7.08 -23.60
C PRO A 74 9.97 -6.76 -22.17
N ARG A 75 10.79 -7.62 -21.58
CA ARG A 75 11.23 -7.58 -20.18
C ARG A 75 12.56 -6.86 -19.94
N SER A 76 13.10 -6.16 -20.93
CA SER A 76 14.21 -5.22 -20.73
C SER A 76 13.75 -3.90 -20.08
N GLU A 77 12.87 -3.96 -19.08
CA GLU A 77 12.66 -2.83 -18.19
C GLU A 77 13.90 -2.70 -17.30
N LEU A 78 14.57 -1.55 -17.43
CA LEU A 78 15.83 -1.19 -16.79
C LEU A 78 15.91 -1.68 -15.34
N LYS A 79 16.78 -2.64 -15.06
CA LYS A 79 17.33 -2.83 -13.70
C LYS A 79 18.21 -1.62 -13.39
N LYS A 80 17.60 -0.53 -12.91
CA LYS A 80 18.36 0.60 -12.35
C LYS A 80 19.26 0.07 -11.24
N SER A 81 20.52 0.48 -11.25
CA SER A 81 21.48 0.04 -10.24
C SER A 81 21.07 0.59 -8.86
N PRO A 82 21.46 -0.06 -7.75
CA PRO A 82 21.20 0.47 -6.41
C PRO A 82 21.69 1.92 -6.20
N ILE A 83 22.73 2.33 -6.92
CA ILE A 83 23.30 3.68 -6.87
C ILE A 83 22.35 4.71 -7.49
N GLU A 84 21.73 4.38 -8.63
CA GLU A 84 20.76 5.26 -9.29
C GLU A 84 19.47 5.42 -8.47
N ARG A 85 19.08 4.40 -7.70
CA ARG A 85 17.93 4.52 -6.79
C ARG A 85 18.19 5.52 -5.68
N LYS A 86 19.39 5.49 -5.08
CA LYS A 86 19.75 6.44 -4.02
C LYS A 86 19.73 7.88 -4.49
N SER A 87 20.22 8.16 -5.70
CA SER A 87 20.16 9.53 -6.23
C SER A 87 18.72 9.98 -6.49
N LEU A 88 17.84 9.08 -6.95
CA LEU A 88 16.42 9.37 -7.12
C LEU A 88 15.71 9.62 -5.79
N GLU A 89 16.05 8.88 -4.74
CA GLU A 89 15.48 9.06 -3.40
C GLU A 89 15.93 10.34 -2.72
N ALA A 90 17.18 10.77 -2.93
CA ALA A 90 17.62 12.09 -2.49
C ALA A 90 16.80 13.21 -3.14
N SER A 91 16.32 13.02 -4.37
CA SER A 91 15.44 13.98 -5.04
C SER A 91 14.04 14.05 -4.43
N ALA A 92 13.61 13.08 -3.61
CA ALA A 92 12.28 13.09 -2.99
C ALA A 92 12.06 14.34 -2.13
N GLU A 93 13.11 14.89 -1.53
CA GLU A 93 13.06 16.11 -0.72
C GLU A 93 12.72 17.39 -1.52
N LEU A 94 12.82 17.33 -2.85
CA LEU A 94 12.64 18.47 -3.76
C LEU A 94 11.39 18.35 -4.64
N LEU A 95 10.67 17.24 -4.59
CA LEU A 95 9.48 17.01 -5.43
C LEU A 95 8.35 17.94 -4.99
N ASN A 96 7.78 18.68 -5.94
CA ASN A 96 6.71 19.64 -5.65
C ASN A 96 5.54 19.62 -6.67
N ASN A 97 5.59 18.75 -7.69
CA ASN A 97 4.53 18.63 -8.68
C ASN A 97 4.24 17.17 -9.06
N GLU A 98 3.03 16.95 -9.59
CA GLU A 98 2.48 15.61 -9.85
C GLU A 98 3.31 14.82 -10.87
N THR A 99 3.76 15.47 -11.94
CA THR A 99 4.57 14.83 -12.99
C THR A 99 5.89 14.30 -12.46
N GLU A 100 6.56 15.08 -11.61
CA GLU A 100 7.80 14.67 -10.95
C GLU A 100 7.58 13.52 -9.97
N ILE A 101 6.51 13.58 -9.17
CA ILE A 101 6.12 12.51 -8.25
C ILE A 101 5.86 11.20 -9.01
N GLU A 102 5.11 11.24 -10.11
CA GLU A 102 4.88 10.06 -10.93
C GLU A 102 6.18 9.47 -11.49
N ASN A 103 7.05 10.31 -12.02
CA ASN A 103 8.33 9.87 -12.60
C ASN A 103 9.25 9.27 -11.53
N PHE A 104 9.27 9.89 -10.35
CA PHE A 104 9.94 9.36 -9.18
C PHE A 104 9.41 7.97 -8.81
N LEU A 105 8.08 7.84 -8.61
CA LEU A 105 7.44 6.58 -8.22
C LEU A 105 7.65 5.46 -9.22
N LYS A 106 7.67 5.76 -10.53
CA LYS A 106 8.04 4.82 -11.60
C LYS A 106 9.49 4.37 -11.46
N GLY A 107 10.40 5.27 -11.11
CA GLY A 107 11.84 5.01 -10.97
C GLY A 107 12.24 4.22 -9.73
N VAL A 108 11.50 4.34 -8.63
CA VAL A 108 11.81 3.70 -7.34
C VAL A 108 11.01 2.43 -7.07
N ARG A 109 10.15 2.02 -8.01
CA ARG A 109 9.35 0.80 -7.88
C ARG A 109 10.22 -0.45 -7.73
N TYR A 110 9.84 -1.33 -6.81
CA TYR A 110 10.47 -2.63 -6.68
C TYR A 110 9.94 -3.59 -7.75
N GLN A 111 10.86 -4.25 -8.46
CA GLN A 111 10.51 -5.32 -9.39
C GLN A 111 10.02 -6.57 -8.64
N ASN A 112 10.66 -6.87 -7.51
CA ASN A 112 10.23 -7.91 -6.58
C ASN A 112 10.03 -7.30 -5.19
N PHE A 113 8.81 -6.87 -4.91
CA PHE A 113 8.49 -6.23 -3.64
C PHE A 113 8.56 -7.21 -2.46
N PHE A 114 8.39 -8.52 -2.70
CA PHE A 114 8.52 -9.54 -1.67
C PHE A 114 9.96 -9.64 -1.11
N ASP A 115 10.97 -9.47 -1.97
CA ASP A 115 12.37 -9.42 -1.52
C ASP A 115 12.63 -8.16 -0.66
N ALA A 116 11.99 -7.04 -0.99
CA ALA A 116 12.06 -5.82 -0.19
C ALA A 116 11.46 -5.99 1.22
N ILE A 117 10.34 -6.73 1.33
CA ILE A 117 9.75 -7.09 2.63
C ILE A 117 10.68 -8.01 3.42
N LYS A 118 11.30 -9.01 2.78
CA LYS A 118 12.25 -9.91 3.45
C LYS A 118 13.50 -9.19 3.95
N GLY A 119 13.99 -8.24 3.17
CA GLY A 119 15.15 -7.41 3.51
C GLY A 119 14.81 -6.19 4.39
N SER A 120 13.54 -6.01 4.76
CA SER A 120 13.11 -4.89 5.59
C SER A 120 13.62 -5.03 7.01
N ARG A 121 13.82 -3.88 7.66
CA ARG A 121 14.23 -3.80 9.06
C ARG A 121 13.16 -3.09 9.90
N PRO A 122 13.13 -3.32 11.22
CA PRO A 122 12.32 -2.50 12.12
C PRO A 122 12.65 -1.01 11.95
N LEU A 123 11.66 -0.16 12.23
CA LEU A 123 11.84 1.30 12.24
C LEU A 123 12.89 1.72 13.27
N ASP A 124 13.64 2.76 12.94
CA ASP A 124 14.52 3.43 13.88
C ASP A 124 13.67 4.27 14.87
N PRO A 125 13.84 4.08 16.20
CA PRO A 125 13.03 4.77 17.22
C PRO A 125 13.29 6.28 17.33
N THR A 126 14.12 6.86 16.46
CA THR A 126 14.44 8.30 16.44
C THR A 126 13.62 9.07 15.39
N ALA A 127 14.26 9.58 14.34
CA ALA A 127 13.67 10.54 13.39
C ALA A 127 12.56 9.93 12.50
N GLU A 128 12.58 8.62 12.27
CA GLU A 128 11.59 7.94 11.44
C GLU A 128 10.18 7.98 12.06
N LEU A 129 10.10 8.02 13.39
CA LEU A 129 8.81 8.04 14.09
C LEU A 129 8.11 9.39 14.00
N GLU A 130 8.87 10.49 13.95
CA GLU A 130 8.31 11.84 13.88
C GLU A 130 7.47 12.02 12.61
N VAL A 131 7.99 11.59 11.46
CA VAL A 131 7.28 11.72 10.18
C VAL A 131 6.06 10.78 10.09
N LEU A 132 6.14 9.61 10.71
CA LEU A 132 5.05 8.61 10.70
C LEU A 132 3.93 8.94 11.69
N ASN A 133 4.22 9.68 12.75
CA ASN A 133 3.23 10.05 13.76
C ASN A 133 2.25 11.08 13.23
N GLY A 134 0.96 10.81 13.38
CA GLY A 134 -0.11 11.71 12.96
C GLY A 134 -1.29 11.00 12.34
N ARG A 135 -2.15 11.79 11.70
CA ARG A 135 -3.27 11.33 10.90
C ARG A 135 -3.02 11.72 9.46
N PHE A 136 -3.23 10.78 8.55
CA PHE A 136 -3.06 10.97 7.14
C PHE A 136 -4.28 10.43 6.41
N HIS A 137 -4.69 11.15 5.38
CA HIS A 137 -5.82 10.78 4.56
C HIS A 137 -5.54 11.09 3.09
N GLY A 138 -6.02 10.22 2.21
CA GLY A 138 -5.98 10.47 0.78
C GLY A 138 -6.41 9.24 0.00
N GLU A 139 -5.81 9.06 -1.17
CA GLU A 139 -6.34 8.15 -2.19
C GLU A 139 -5.29 7.15 -2.67
N VAL A 140 -5.76 5.94 -2.98
CA VAL A 140 -5.02 4.90 -3.68
C VAL A 140 -5.56 4.83 -5.11
N ALA A 141 -4.80 5.36 -6.06
CA ALA A 141 -5.14 5.34 -7.47
C ALA A 141 -4.72 4.00 -8.10
N ILE A 142 -5.71 3.17 -8.46
CA ILE A 142 -5.50 1.87 -9.09
C ILE A 142 -5.81 1.97 -10.58
N LYS A 143 -4.98 1.32 -11.41
CA LYS A 143 -5.21 1.33 -12.87
C LYS A 143 -6.57 0.70 -13.20
N SER A 144 -7.38 1.44 -13.96
CA SER A 144 -8.68 1.00 -14.50
C SER A 144 -9.74 0.70 -13.43
N GLN A 145 -9.65 1.33 -12.25
CA GLN A 145 -10.62 1.22 -11.17
C GLN A 145 -10.82 2.60 -10.51
N ASP A 146 -11.94 2.77 -9.82
CA ASP A 146 -12.15 3.94 -8.96
C ASP A 146 -11.09 3.97 -7.84
N PRO A 147 -10.61 5.15 -7.46
CA PRO A 147 -9.65 5.28 -6.37
C PRO A 147 -10.26 4.77 -5.06
N TRP A 148 -9.42 4.17 -4.23
CA TRP A 148 -9.79 3.85 -2.85
C TRP A 148 -9.43 5.01 -1.93
N GLU A 149 -10.21 5.19 -0.89
CA GLU A 149 -9.84 6.07 0.22
C GLU A 149 -8.93 5.30 1.17
N MET A 150 -7.88 5.96 1.65
CA MET A 150 -6.97 5.42 2.65
C MET A 150 -6.86 6.39 3.82
N PHE A 151 -7.10 5.86 5.01
CA PHE A 151 -6.90 6.56 6.27
C PHE A 151 -5.80 5.86 7.07
N VAL A 152 -4.87 6.65 7.59
CA VAL A 152 -3.76 6.19 8.42
C VAL A 152 -3.71 7.04 9.67
N GLU A 153 -3.71 6.39 10.83
CA GLU A 153 -3.48 7.02 12.12
C GLU A 153 -2.37 6.25 12.84
N ALA A 154 -1.32 6.95 13.23
CA ALA A 154 -0.18 6.35 13.91
C ALA A 154 0.30 7.23 15.07
N TYR A 155 0.47 6.59 16.23
CA TYR A 155 1.02 7.19 17.45
C TYR A 155 2.08 6.24 18.00
N LEU A 156 3.29 6.41 17.50
CA LEU A 156 4.47 5.59 17.70
C LEU A 156 5.46 6.27 18.65
N ARG A 157 6.17 5.46 19.43
CA ARG A 157 7.28 5.88 20.28
C ARG A 157 8.35 4.80 20.31
N GLY A 158 9.60 5.23 20.46
CA GLY A 158 10.70 4.34 20.79
C GLY A 158 10.60 3.82 22.22
N ASP A 159 10.93 2.55 22.41
CA ASP A 159 11.08 1.89 23.71
C ASP A 159 12.26 0.92 23.64
N GLY A 160 13.46 1.44 23.92
CA GLY A 160 14.72 0.75 23.65
C GLY A 160 14.87 0.48 22.15
N ASP A 161 15.10 -0.79 21.79
CA ASP A 161 15.23 -1.25 20.39
C ASP A 161 13.87 -1.57 19.74
N ALA A 162 12.76 -1.30 20.43
CA ALA A 162 11.42 -1.57 19.94
C ALA A 162 10.67 -0.27 19.60
N VAL A 163 9.76 -0.36 18.63
CA VAL A 163 8.77 0.68 18.36
C VAL A 163 7.43 0.22 18.88
N LYS A 164 6.86 1.01 19.79
CA LYS A 164 5.55 0.76 20.39
C LYS A 164 4.58 1.88 20.04
N GLY A 165 3.29 1.56 19.97
CA GLY A 165 2.32 2.59 19.69
C GLY A 165 0.92 2.10 19.44
N LYS A 166 0.14 2.96 18.78
CA LYS A 166 -1.13 2.61 18.16
C LYS A 166 -1.01 2.86 16.66
N VAL A 167 -1.54 1.95 15.87
CA VAL A 167 -1.71 2.11 14.43
C VAL A 167 -3.15 1.76 14.05
N ALA A 168 -3.73 2.54 13.14
CA ALA A 168 -4.93 2.19 12.41
C ALA A 168 -4.71 2.51 10.92
N ILE A 169 -4.96 1.54 10.05
CA ILE A 169 -4.91 1.69 8.59
C ILE A 169 -6.23 1.17 8.04
N GLN A 170 -6.96 2.02 7.35
CA GLN A 170 -8.25 1.68 6.74
C GLN A 170 -8.20 1.93 5.24
N LEU A 171 -8.73 0.98 4.49
CA LEU A 171 -9.02 1.13 3.07
C LEU A 171 -10.52 1.04 2.86
N ALA A 172 -11.06 2.03 2.15
CA ALA A 172 -12.47 2.11 1.84
C ALA A 172 -12.67 2.33 0.34
N LYS A 173 -13.78 1.81 -0.16
CA LYS A 173 -14.28 2.07 -1.51
C LYS A 173 -15.75 2.44 -1.41
N ASP A 174 -16.15 3.55 -2.03
CA ASP A 174 -17.54 4.04 -2.00
C ASP A 174 -18.09 4.19 -0.57
N GLY A 175 -17.26 4.70 0.35
CA GLY A 175 -17.57 4.84 1.77
C GLY A 175 -17.65 3.53 2.56
N LYS A 176 -17.38 2.38 1.93
CA LYS A 176 -17.39 1.06 2.58
C LYS A 176 -15.97 0.58 2.85
N VAL A 177 -15.65 0.37 4.12
CA VAL A 177 -14.36 -0.19 4.55
C VAL A 177 -14.28 -1.66 4.16
N PHE A 178 -13.27 -2.03 3.38
CA PHE A 178 -13.01 -3.43 3.00
C PHE A 178 -11.70 -3.96 3.59
N SER A 179 -10.83 -3.09 4.10
CA SER A 179 -9.64 -3.46 4.88
C SER A 179 -9.51 -2.55 6.09
N ASN A 180 -9.29 -3.14 7.26
CA ASN A 180 -9.07 -2.41 8.50
C ASN A 180 -8.03 -3.14 9.35
N LEU A 181 -6.83 -2.58 9.41
CA LEU A 181 -5.78 -3.03 10.30
C LEU A 181 -5.70 -2.09 11.48
N SER A 182 -5.80 -2.61 12.69
CA SER A 182 -5.51 -1.86 13.91
C SER A 182 -4.63 -2.68 14.83
N GLY A 183 -3.77 -2.01 15.60
CA GLY A 183 -2.89 -2.67 16.54
C GLY A 183 -2.39 -1.71 17.61
N ASP A 184 -2.19 -2.26 18.80
CA ASP A 184 -1.56 -1.60 19.92
C ASP A 184 -0.30 -2.36 20.39
N GLY A 185 0.65 -1.64 20.98
CA GLY A 185 1.90 -2.25 21.44
C GLY A 185 2.94 -2.34 20.33
N ASN A 186 3.54 -3.51 20.11
CA ASN A 186 4.68 -3.68 19.20
C ASN A 186 4.23 -3.56 17.73
N ILE A 187 4.74 -2.55 17.03
CA ILE A 187 4.25 -2.20 15.70
C ILE A 187 5.03 -2.93 14.61
N ARG A 188 4.35 -3.85 13.90
CA ARG A 188 4.90 -4.61 12.77
C ARG A 188 4.42 -4.13 11.40
N ALA A 189 3.35 -3.32 11.40
CA ALA A 189 2.70 -2.80 10.20
C ALA A 189 3.60 -1.85 9.41
N TYR A 190 4.53 -1.18 10.09
CA TYR A 190 5.54 -0.33 9.46
C TYR A 190 6.90 -0.98 9.54
N ARG A 191 7.62 -0.95 8.43
CA ARG A 191 9.02 -1.37 8.36
C ARG A 191 9.79 -0.41 7.48
N ARG A 192 11.09 -0.29 7.72
CA ARG A 192 11.97 0.38 6.78
C ARG A 192 12.30 -0.61 5.66
N ALA A 193 12.14 -0.19 4.41
CA ALA A 193 12.61 -1.01 3.29
C ALA A 193 14.12 -1.28 3.43
N GLY A 194 14.58 -2.39 2.85
CA GLY A 194 15.99 -2.78 2.86
C GLY A 194 16.90 -1.77 2.13
N ASP A 195 18.13 -2.19 1.86
CA ASP A 195 19.00 -1.58 0.84
C ASP A 195 19.29 -0.06 0.90
N GLN A 196 19.15 0.57 2.08
CA GLN A 196 19.32 2.01 2.31
C GLN A 196 18.26 2.89 1.64
N SER A 197 17.06 2.37 1.46
CA SER A 197 15.95 3.15 0.93
C SER A 197 15.39 4.12 1.98
N GLN A 198 14.96 5.32 1.54
CA GLN A 198 14.09 6.21 2.32
C GLN A 198 12.65 5.71 2.45
N ALA A 199 12.30 4.60 1.81
CA ALA A 199 10.96 4.06 1.79
C ALA A 199 10.55 3.39 3.10
N PHE A 200 9.31 3.64 3.49
CA PHE A 200 8.57 2.85 4.46
C PHE A 200 7.74 1.79 3.75
N ILE A 201 7.76 0.57 4.27
CA ILE A 201 6.82 -0.47 3.90
C ILE A 201 5.68 -0.43 4.89
N VAL A 202 4.45 -0.33 4.38
CA VAL A 202 3.22 -0.36 5.17
C VAL A 202 2.40 -1.58 4.75
N GLU A 203 2.14 -2.46 5.71
CA GLU A 203 1.24 -3.61 5.57
C GLU A 203 -0.15 -3.16 6.04
N ALA A 204 -1.12 -3.09 5.13
CA ALA A 204 -2.49 -2.72 5.45
C ALA A 204 -3.43 -3.93 5.58
N SER A 205 -3.07 -5.04 4.93
CA SER A 205 -3.68 -6.36 5.12
C SER A 205 -2.70 -7.44 4.64
N GLN A 206 -3.10 -8.71 4.71
CA GLN A 206 -2.33 -9.81 4.10
C GLN A 206 -2.17 -9.67 2.59
N GLU A 207 -3.05 -8.89 1.94
CA GLU A 207 -3.12 -8.72 0.49
C GLU A 207 -2.65 -7.34 0.03
N HIS A 208 -2.63 -6.34 0.90
CA HIS A 208 -2.39 -4.95 0.53
C HIS A 208 -1.15 -4.38 1.21
N TYR A 209 -0.18 -3.96 0.39
CA TYR A 209 1.06 -3.38 0.87
C TYR A 209 1.39 -2.09 0.12
N PHE A 210 2.07 -1.18 0.81
CA PHE A 210 2.46 0.11 0.28
C PHE A 210 3.95 0.34 0.49
N GLN A 211 4.59 0.93 -0.52
CA GLN A 211 5.92 1.51 -0.43
C GLN A 211 5.75 3.02 -0.39
N MET A 212 5.95 3.65 0.76
CA MET A 212 5.69 5.08 0.98
C MET A 212 6.99 5.88 1.15
N TYR A 213 6.97 7.11 0.67
CA TYR A 213 8.01 8.12 0.81
C TYR A 213 7.38 9.37 1.38
N TYR A 214 8.02 9.95 2.39
CA TYR A 214 7.59 11.22 2.95
C TYR A 214 8.17 12.37 2.11
N LEU A 215 7.33 13.33 1.73
CA LEU A 215 7.70 14.53 0.99
C LEU A 215 7.58 15.75 1.93
N PRO A 216 8.70 16.25 2.51
CA PRO A 216 8.65 17.32 3.49
C PRO A 216 8.03 18.62 2.97
N GLN A 217 8.23 18.94 1.68
CA GLN A 217 7.69 20.16 1.05
C GLN A 217 6.17 20.19 0.98
N MET A 218 5.53 19.01 1.04
CA MET A 218 4.09 18.84 0.90
C MET A 218 3.43 18.34 2.19
N ASP A 219 4.23 18.01 3.20
CA ASP A 219 3.80 17.30 4.41
C ASP A 219 2.86 16.12 4.10
N ALA A 220 3.32 15.28 3.15
CA ALA A 220 2.52 14.22 2.57
C ALA A 220 3.35 12.95 2.35
N PHE A 221 2.68 11.81 2.36
CA PHE A 221 3.22 10.56 1.87
C PHE A 221 2.79 10.32 0.42
N VAL A 222 3.72 9.86 -0.40
CA VAL A 222 3.44 9.32 -1.75
C VAL A 222 4.00 7.92 -1.85
N GLY A 223 3.43 7.07 -2.69
CA GLY A 223 3.90 5.69 -2.74
C GLY A 223 3.39 4.85 -3.88
N ASN A 224 3.92 3.64 -3.96
CA ASN A 224 3.42 2.58 -4.83
C ASN A 224 2.54 1.61 -4.01
N TYR A 225 1.41 1.21 -4.58
CA TYR A 225 0.53 0.17 -4.03
C TYR A 225 0.82 -1.19 -4.70
N TYR A 226 0.97 -2.22 -3.87
CA TYR A 226 1.21 -3.60 -4.27
C TYR A 226 0.12 -4.51 -3.71
N GLU A 227 -0.33 -5.44 -4.54
CA GLU A 227 -1.33 -6.44 -4.19
C GLU A 227 -0.72 -7.84 -4.24
N GLN A 228 -0.96 -8.63 -3.19
CA GLN A 228 -0.54 -10.02 -3.14
C GLN A 228 -1.51 -10.88 -3.92
N THR A 229 -1.12 -11.31 -5.12
CA THR A 229 -1.97 -12.15 -5.97
C THR A 229 -1.88 -13.62 -5.61
N ARG A 230 -0.75 -14.05 -5.03
CA ARG A 230 -0.45 -15.41 -4.53
C ARG A 230 0.62 -15.31 -3.42
N PRO A 231 0.79 -16.34 -2.58
CA PRO A 231 1.83 -16.36 -1.55
C PRO A 231 3.22 -16.00 -2.12
N GLY A 232 3.81 -14.91 -1.62
CA GLY A 232 5.13 -14.43 -2.03
C GLY A 232 5.18 -13.67 -3.37
N VAL A 233 4.04 -13.42 -4.02
CA VAL A 233 3.96 -12.71 -5.30
C VAL A 233 3.16 -11.42 -5.15
N LEU A 234 3.89 -10.30 -5.07
CA LEU A 234 3.36 -8.95 -4.94
C LEU A 234 3.50 -8.19 -6.26
N VAL A 235 2.38 -7.69 -6.77
CA VAL A 235 2.30 -7.02 -8.08
C VAL A 235 1.97 -5.54 -7.87
N PRO A 236 2.71 -4.60 -8.50
CA PRO A 236 2.36 -3.19 -8.43
C PRO A 236 1.02 -2.93 -9.16
N LYS A 237 0.05 -2.33 -8.46
CA LYS A 237 -1.29 -2.07 -8.98
C LYS A 237 -1.63 -0.59 -9.12
N GLY A 238 -0.96 0.27 -8.35
CA GLY A 238 -1.33 1.68 -8.28
C GLY A 238 -0.30 2.55 -7.58
N THR A 239 -0.73 3.77 -7.29
CA THR A 239 -0.01 4.73 -6.45
C THR A 239 -0.89 5.15 -5.27
N VAL A 240 -0.27 5.66 -4.22
CA VAL A 240 -0.96 6.20 -3.05
C VAL A 240 -0.46 7.61 -2.79
N ARG A 241 -1.37 8.49 -2.35
CA ARG A 241 -1.03 9.82 -1.85
C ARG A 241 -1.84 10.10 -0.60
N LEU A 242 -1.17 10.41 0.50
CA LEU A 242 -1.78 10.72 1.79
C LEU A 242 -1.28 12.08 2.26
N ASN A 243 -2.19 13.00 2.55
CA ASN A 243 -1.84 14.29 3.12
C ASN A 243 -2.01 14.21 4.64
N ARG A 244 -1.16 14.91 5.39
CA ARG A 244 -1.36 15.07 6.83
C ARG A 244 -2.63 15.88 7.11
N GLY A 245 -3.42 15.43 8.08
CA GLY A 245 -4.65 16.09 8.56
C GLY A 245 -4.52 16.71 9.94
#